data_AF-A0A023G1W6-F1
#
_entry.id   AF-A0A023G1W6-F1
#
_cell.length_a   1.000
_cell.length_b   1.000
_cell.length_c   1.000
_cell.angle_alpha   90.00
_cell.angle_beta   90.00
_cell.angle_gamma   90.00
#
_symmetry.space_group_name_H-M   'P 1'
#
loop_
_entity.id
_entity.type
_entity.pdbx_description
1 polymer ?
#
loop_
_entity_poly.entity_id
_entity_poly.type
_entity_poly.pdbx_seq_one_letter_code
_entity_poly.pdbx_strand_id
1 'polypeptide(L)'
;MDRQSAKRLPSTAYYALFLLSCALLVASDQGLPPEECDPEDVSKCYANYLTILWRPKGDAAGEGEVTNEDIAKRCSEIKAKVECHQRIAGCPEEVRRNFTRRERGYEAVRDLFCNEAAARDYYTAVRCQDGEKFVQCHDKQMEGITPENTKDPTCKLSQANIECYETAFSSNCGLSLKSAKAALLKGEEAVLLLADCNGTISSFLASGQLLIAAVAVVLLRWSSLSCF
;
A
#
# COMPACT_ATOMS: atom_id res chain seq x y z
N MET A 1 -6.17 -8.92 78.67
CA MET A 1 -6.15 -9.68 77.41
C MET A 1 -7.26 -9.12 76.53
N ASP A 2 -6.96 -8.12 75.71
CA ASP A 2 -7.92 -7.52 74.80
C ASP A 2 -8.12 -8.41 73.57
N ARG A 3 -9.33 -8.94 73.42
CA ARG A 3 -9.78 -9.61 72.19
C ARG A 3 -9.98 -8.53 71.13
N GLN A 4 -9.03 -8.39 70.22
CA GLN A 4 -9.23 -7.63 68.98
C GLN A 4 -10.34 -8.28 68.15
N SER A 5 -11.47 -7.59 68.07
CA SER A 5 -12.59 -7.92 67.20
C SER A 5 -12.15 -7.77 65.73
N ALA A 6 -11.91 -8.89 65.07
CA ALA A 6 -11.73 -8.94 63.63
C ALA A 6 -13.03 -8.45 62.95
N LYS A 7 -13.03 -7.18 62.51
CA LYS A 7 -14.12 -6.62 61.71
C LYS A 7 -14.17 -7.36 60.38
N ARG A 8 -15.16 -8.23 60.20
CA ARG A 8 -15.44 -8.87 58.91
C ARG A 8 -15.72 -7.77 57.89
N LEU A 9 -14.90 -7.70 56.84
CA LEU A 9 -15.12 -6.82 55.70
C LEU A 9 -16.49 -7.15 55.08
N PRO A 10 -17.31 -6.14 54.76
CA PRO A 10 -18.61 -6.35 54.14
C PRO A 10 -18.43 -7.01 52.76
N SER A 11 -19.35 -7.91 52.40
CA SER A 11 -19.33 -8.67 51.14
C SER A 11 -19.11 -7.78 49.90
N THR A 12 -19.61 -6.54 49.93
CA THR A 12 -19.44 -5.53 48.88
C THR A 12 -17.98 -5.13 48.64
N ALA A 13 -17.12 -5.15 49.67
CA ALA A 13 -15.70 -4.83 49.54
C ALA A 13 -14.93 -5.93 48.80
N TYR A 14 -15.34 -7.20 48.93
CA TYR A 14 -14.75 -8.32 48.19
C TYR A 14 -15.09 -8.26 46.71
N TYR A 15 -16.35 -7.94 46.37
CA TYR A 15 -16.75 -7.76 44.97
C TYR A 15 -16.03 -6.59 44.30
N ALA A 16 -15.85 -5.47 45.00
CA ALA A 16 -15.10 -4.33 44.49
C ALA A 16 -13.63 -4.69 44.23
N LEU A 17 -12.98 -5.40 45.15
CA LEU A 17 -11.60 -5.88 44.98
C LEU A 17 -11.47 -6.88 43.82
N PHE A 18 -12.43 -7.79 43.67
CA PHE A 18 -12.42 -8.76 42.57
C PHE A 18 -12.58 -8.08 41.21
N LEU A 19 -13.52 -7.14 41.08
CA LEU A 19 -13.70 -6.34 39.87
C LEU A 19 -12.48 -5.46 39.56
N LEU A 20 -11.84 -4.87 40.58
CA LEU A 20 -10.58 -4.13 40.41
C LEU A 20 -9.44 -5.03 39.95
N SER A 21 -9.33 -6.25 40.49
CA SER A 21 -8.31 -7.23 40.08
C SER A 21 -8.52 -7.74 38.67
N CYS A 22 -9.77 -7.96 38.24
CA CYS A 22 -10.09 -8.30 36.84
C CYS A 22 -9.80 -7.13 35.89
N ALA A 23 -10.11 -5.88 36.28
CA ALA A 23 -9.79 -4.71 35.49
C ALA A 23 -8.28 -4.48 35.36
N LEU A 24 -7.50 -4.74 36.42
CA LEU A 24 -6.04 -4.65 36.41
C LEU A 24 -5.41 -5.77 35.56
N LEU A 25 -5.94 -7.01 35.60
CA LEU A 25 -5.46 -8.10 34.75
C LEU A 25 -5.76 -7.85 33.27
N VAL A 26 -6.94 -7.32 32.92
CA VAL A 26 -7.26 -6.92 31.54
C VAL A 26 -6.38 -5.75 31.07
N ALA A 27 -5.99 -4.85 31.98
CA ALA A 27 -5.06 -3.77 31.66
C ALA A 27 -3.59 -4.23 31.57
N SER A 28 -3.23 -5.37 32.17
CA SER A 28 -1.83 -5.84 32.24
C SER A 28 -1.45 -6.83 31.12
N ASP A 29 -2.41 -7.35 30.36
CA ASP A 29 -2.20 -8.42 29.36
C ASP A 29 -2.34 -7.94 27.89
N GLN A 30 -2.33 -6.63 27.64
CA GLN A 30 -2.47 -6.07 26.27
C GLN A 30 -1.19 -5.45 25.70
N GLY A 31 -0.06 -5.59 26.38
CA GLY A 31 1.22 -5.21 25.78
C GLY A 31 1.67 -6.28 24.79
N LEU A 32 1.46 -6.07 23.50
CA LEU A 32 2.29 -6.74 22.48
C LEU A 32 3.77 -6.60 22.90
N PRO A 33 4.62 -7.61 22.63
CA PRO A 33 6.04 -7.51 22.95
C PRO A 33 6.59 -6.19 22.36
N PRO A 34 7.37 -5.41 23.13
CA PRO A 34 7.91 -4.13 22.66
C PRO A 34 8.64 -4.20 21.31
N GLU A 35 9.21 -5.36 20.98
CA GLU A 35 9.83 -5.64 19.67
C GLU A 35 8.85 -5.59 18.49
N GLU A 36 7.59 -6.02 18.65
CA GLU A 36 6.65 -6.10 17.51
C GLU A 36 6.14 -4.74 17.04
N CYS A 37 6.34 -3.69 17.85
CA CYS A 37 6.00 -2.32 17.53
C CYS A 37 7.24 -1.46 17.24
N ASP A 38 8.40 -2.09 17.08
CA ASP A 38 9.59 -1.40 16.61
C ASP A 38 9.34 -0.83 15.20
N PRO A 39 9.64 0.46 14.96
CA PRO A 39 9.38 1.09 13.68
C PRO A 39 10.04 0.41 12.47
N GLU A 40 11.22 -0.21 12.66
CA GLU A 40 11.92 -0.94 11.60
C GLU A 40 11.21 -2.23 11.24
N ASP A 41 10.67 -2.95 12.23
CA ASP A 41 9.94 -4.20 11.99
C ASP A 41 8.57 -3.95 11.37
N VAL A 42 7.88 -2.89 11.81
CA VAL A 42 6.67 -2.41 11.14
C VAL A 42 6.98 -2.00 9.69
N SER A 43 8.13 -1.36 9.44
CA SER A 43 8.59 -1.02 8.09
C SER A 43 8.79 -2.24 7.20
N LYS A 44 9.54 -3.24 7.69
CA LYS A 44 9.76 -4.51 6.99
C LYS A 44 8.46 -5.23 6.70
N CYS A 45 7.49 -5.12 7.61
CA CYS A 45 6.19 -5.74 7.42
C CYS A 45 5.46 -5.20 6.17
N TYR A 46 5.44 -3.88 5.98
CA TYR A 46 4.84 -3.29 4.78
C TYR A 46 5.64 -3.62 3.50
N ALA A 47 6.96 -3.80 3.60
CA ALA A 47 7.79 -4.19 2.45
C ALA A 47 7.39 -5.57 1.87
N ASN A 48 6.75 -6.45 2.64
CA ASN A 48 6.21 -7.71 2.11
C ASN A 48 5.20 -7.50 0.98
N TYR A 49 4.46 -6.38 0.98
CA TYR A 49 3.51 -6.05 -0.09
C TYR A 49 4.21 -5.59 -1.38
N LEU A 50 5.47 -5.15 -1.33
CA LEU A 50 6.25 -4.84 -2.54
C LEU A 50 6.53 -6.11 -3.34
N THR A 51 6.79 -7.23 -2.65
CA THR A 51 7.00 -8.53 -3.32
C THR A 51 5.74 -9.01 -4.05
N ILE A 52 4.56 -8.57 -3.64
CA ILE A 52 3.28 -8.87 -4.29
C ILE A 52 3.15 -8.08 -5.60
N LEU A 53 3.55 -6.81 -5.61
CA LEU A 53 3.53 -5.94 -6.80
C LEU A 53 4.59 -6.35 -7.82
N TRP A 54 5.83 -6.53 -7.38
CA TRP A 54 6.99 -6.76 -8.24
C TRP A 54 7.22 -8.22 -8.64
N ARG A 55 6.42 -9.16 -8.12
CA ARG A 55 6.38 -10.52 -8.64
C ARG A 55 5.16 -10.64 -9.56
N PRO A 56 5.25 -10.22 -10.84
CA PRO A 56 4.29 -10.69 -11.81
C PRO A 56 4.44 -12.22 -11.86
N LYS A 57 3.34 -12.95 -11.67
CA LYS A 57 3.34 -14.39 -11.96
C LYS A 57 3.84 -14.54 -13.41
N GLY A 58 5.01 -15.16 -13.59
CA GLY A 58 5.72 -15.15 -14.86
C GLY A 58 7.18 -15.60 -14.77
N ASP A 59 7.77 -15.68 -13.57
CA ASP A 59 9.14 -16.16 -13.29
C ASP A 59 9.41 -17.64 -13.70
N ALA A 60 8.49 -18.28 -14.42
CA ALA A 60 8.73 -19.52 -15.12
C ALA A 60 8.11 -19.47 -16.52
N ALA A 61 8.75 -18.75 -17.45
CA ALA A 61 8.79 -19.09 -18.87
C ALA A 61 7.46 -19.48 -19.57
N GLY A 62 6.32 -18.93 -19.16
CA GLY A 62 5.01 -19.34 -19.63
C GLY A 62 4.17 -18.15 -20.06
N GLU A 63 3.88 -18.09 -21.36
CA GLU A 63 3.03 -17.13 -22.10
C GLU A 63 1.54 -17.16 -21.67
N GLY A 64 1.26 -17.28 -20.38
CA GLY A 64 -0.10 -17.34 -19.84
C GLY A 64 -0.68 -15.95 -19.60
N GLU A 65 -1.90 -15.71 -20.05
CA GLU A 65 -2.70 -14.57 -19.59
C GLU A 65 -3.06 -14.76 -18.11
N VAL A 66 -3.01 -13.69 -17.32
CA VAL A 66 -3.45 -13.74 -15.92
C VAL A 66 -4.94 -14.09 -15.88
N THR A 67 -5.27 -15.15 -15.14
CA THR A 67 -6.65 -15.64 -15.00
C THR A 67 -7.42 -14.87 -13.94
N ASN A 68 -8.75 -14.95 -13.96
CA ASN A 68 -9.58 -14.35 -12.91
C ASN A 68 -9.36 -15.03 -11.56
N GLU A 69 -9.10 -16.34 -11.57
CA GLU A 69 -8.74 -17.12 -10.39
C GLU A 69 -7.43 -16.63 -9.76
N ASP A 70 -6.43 -16.27 -10.57
CA ASP A 70 -5.18 -15.70 -10.08
C ASP A 70 -5.40 -14.35 -9.40
N ILE A 71 -6.20 -13.47 -10.00
CA ILE A 71 -6.54 -12.16 -9.42
C ILE A 71 -7.33 -12.34 -8.12
N ALA A 72 -8.35 -13.20 -8.13
CA ALA A 72 -9.17 -13.49 -6.95
C ALA A 72 -8.32 -14.06 -5.80
N LYS A 73 -7.43 -15.00 -6.10
CA LYS A 73 -6.48 -15.56 -5.13
C LYS A 73 -5.60 -14.47 -4.54
N ARG A 74 -5.02 -13.61 -5.38
CA ARG A 74 -4.16 -12.50 -4.95
C ARG A 74 -4.90 -11.51 -4.06
N CYS A 75 -6.11 -11.12 -4.46
CA CYS A 75 -6.98 -10.26 -3.63
C CYS A 75 -7.25 -10.90 -2.26
N SER A 76 -7.54 -12.20 -2.22
CA SER A 76 -7.77 -12.92 -0.96
C SER A 76 -6.53 -12.93 -0.06
N GLU A 77 -5.34 -13.17 -0.62
CA GLU A 77 -4.06 -13.13 0.10
C GLU A 77 -3.79 -11.73 0.69
N ILE A 78 -4.04 -10.67 -0.09
CA ILE A 78 -3.86 -9.29 0.39
C ILE A 78 -4.86 -8.96 1.50
N LYS A 79 -6.14 -9.30 1.32
CA LYS A 79 -7.21 -9.07 2.31
C LYS A 79 -6.98 -9.79 3.62
N ALA A 80 -6.39 -10.99 3.58
CA ALA A 80 -6.05 -11.73 4.78
C ALA A 80 -5.04 -10.98 5.66
N LYS A 81 -4.30 -10.01 5.10
CA LYS A 81 -3.13 -9.35 5.67
C LYS A 81 -2.01 -10.35 6.00
N VAL A 82 -0.76 -9.93 5.82
CA VAL A 82 0.37 -10.74 6.32
C VAL A 82 0.36 -10.74 7.84
N GLU A 83 0.86 -11.81 8.47
CA GLU A 83 0.77 -12.01 9.92
C GLU A 83 1.31 -10.81 10.71
N CYS A 84 2.48 -10.28 10.33
CA CYS A 84 3.06 -9.10 10.97
C CYS A 84 2.12 -7.87 10.90
N HIS A 85 1.34 -7.72 9.82
CA HIS A 85 0.45 -6.58 9.65
C HIS A 85 -0.78 -6.72 10.54
N GLN A 86 -1.27 -7.94 10.76
CA GLN A 86 -2.33 -8.18 11.74
C GLN A 86 -1.92 -7.74 13.15
N ARG A 87 -0.64 -7.92 13.52
CA ARG A 87 -0.10 -7.56 14.83
C ARG A 87 0.08 -6.05 15.04
N ILE A 88 0.31 -5.27 13.97
CA ILE A 88 0.36 -3.79 14.02
C ILE A 88 -0.91 -3.18 14.65
N ALA A 89 -2.06 -3.85 14.51
CA ALA A 89 -3.33 -3.35 15.05
C ALA A 89 -3.28 -3.12 16.58
N GLY A 90 -2.48 -3.91 17.30
CA GLY A 90 -2.31 -3.78 18.75
C GLY A 90 -1.15 -2.88 19.18
N CYS A 91 -0.41 -2.28 18.25
CA CYS A 91 0.62 -1.30 18.60
C CYS A 91 0.03 0.01 19.14
N PRO A 92 0.78 0.76 19.97
CA PRO A 92 0.36 2.06 20.46
C PRO A 92 -0.06 3.00 19.32
N GLU A 93 -1.08 3.84 19.55
CA GLU A 93 -1.64 4.72 18.52
C GLU A 93 -0.56 5.61 17.89
N GLU A 94 0.38 6.11 18.69
CA GLU A 94 1.50 6.93 18.22
C GLU A 94 2.37 6.21 17.19
N VAL A 95 2.67 4.93 17.40
CA VAL A 95 3.43 4.11 16.45
C VAL A 95 2.62 3.94 15.18
N ARG A 96 1.34 3.53 15.30
CA ARG A 96 0.49 3.31 14.11
C ARG A 96 0.31 4.57 13.27
N ARG A 97 0.20 5.75 13.90
CA ARG A 97 0.07 7.04 13.18
C ARG A 97 1.28 7.34 12.30
N ASN A 98 2.49 6.94 12.72
CA ASN A 98 3.70 7.10 11.92
C ASN A 98 3.69 6.26 10.63
N PHE A 99 2.83 5.24 10.55
CA PHE A 99 2.71 4.36 9.39
C PHE A 99 1.46 4.61 8.53
N THR A 100 0.72 5.71 8.78
CA THR A 100 -0.51 6.03 8.04
C THR A 100 -0.29 6.03 6.52
N ARG A 101 0.86 6.53 6.05
CA ARG A 101 1.16 6.55 4.61
C ARG A 101 1.35 5.15 4.03
N ARG A 102 2.03 4.28 4.77
CA ARG A 102 2.25 2.89 4.34
C ARG A 102 0.95 2.10 4.37
N GLU A 103 0.06 2.36 5.33
CA GLU A 103 -1.29 1.77 5.33
C GLU A 103 -2.09 2.19 4.09
N ARG A 104 -2.00 3.46 3.66
CA ARG A 104 -2.57 3.88 2.37
C ARG A 104 -1.95 3.16 1.18
N GLY A 105 -0.64 2.88 1.23
CA GLY A 105 0.04 2.06 0.23
C GLY A 105 -0.52 0.64 0.18
N TYR A 106 -0.70 0.00 1.34
CA TYR A 106 -1.38 -1.30 1.45
C TYR A 106 -2.81 -1.25 0.89
N GLU A 107 -3.59 -0.22 1.24
CA GLU A 107 -4.95 -0.04 0.71
C GLU A 107 -4.94 0.12 -0.82
N ALA A 108 -3.99 0.87 -1.37
CA ALA A 108 -3.82 1.00 -2.82
C ALA A 108 -3.48 -0.35 -3.49
N VAL A 109 -2.61 -1.16 -2.88
CA VAL A 109 -2.33 -2.53 -3.35
C VAL A 109 -3.59 -3.38 -3.33
N ARG A 110 -4.34 -3.35 -2.21
CA ARG A 110 -5.60 -4.08 -2.07
C ARG A 110 -6.59 -3.64 -3.14
N ASP A 111 -6.81 -2.35 -3.32
CA ASP A 111 -7.80 -1.82 -4.24
C ASP A 111 -7.41 -2.10 -5.70
N LEU A 112 -6.11 -2.11 -6.02
CA LEU A 112 -5.59 -2.53 -7.32
C LEU A 112 -5.91 -4.00 -7.62
N PHE A 113 -5.56 -4.93 -6.72
CA PHE A 113 -5.71 -6.37 -6.98
C PHE A 113 -7.10 -6.93 -6.68
N CYS A 114 -7.90 -6.24 -5.86
CA CYS A 114 -9.29 -6.61 -5.59
C CYS A 114 -10.28 -5.99 -6.57
N ASN A 115 -9.81 -5.17 -7.51
CA ASN A 115 -10.56 -4.76 -8.69
C ASN A 115 -10.04 -5.53 -9.90
N GLU A 116 -10.83 -6.47 -10.41
CA GLU A 116 -10.42 -7.36 -11.50
C GLU A 116 -9.92 -6.62 -12.74
N ALA A 117 -10.64 -5.57 -13.16
CA ALA A 117 -10.26 -4.76 -14.31
C ALA A 117 -8.94 -4.02 -14.07
N ALA A 118 -8.79 -3.40 -12.89
CA ALA A 118 -7.57 -2.66 -12.55
C ALA A 118 -6.35 -3.58 -12.47
N ALA A 119 -6.50 -4.78 -11.90
CA ALA A 119 -5.46 -5.78 -11.83
C ALA A 119 -5.05 -6.28 -13.23
N ARG A 120 -6.03 -6.59 -14.10
CA ARG A 120 -5.78 -7.02 -15.48
C ARG A 120 -5.08 -5.94 -16.30
N ASP A 121 -5.53 -4.69 -16.17
CA ASP A 121 -4.90 -3.55 -16.82
C ASP A 121 -3.45 -3.37 -16.35
N TYR A 122 -3.18 -3.50 -15.05
CA TYR A 122 -1.83 -3.41 -14.50
C TYR A 122 -0.92 -4.52 -15.02
N TYR A 123 -1.35 -5.79 -14.96
CA TYR A 123 -0.57 -6.91 -15.49
C TYR A 123 -0.33 -6.78 -17.00
N THR A 124 -1.32 -6.28 -17.74
CA THR A 124 -1.15 -6.02 -19.18
C THR A 124 -0.17 -4.89 -19.42
N ALA A 125 -0.27 -3.79 -18.65
CA ALA A 125 0.65 -2.67 -18.76
C ALA A 125 2.12 -3.08 -18.51
N VAL A 126 2.39 -3.89 -17.47
CA VAL A 126 3.74 -4.41 -17.19
C VAL A 126 4.26 -5.24 -18.37
N ARG A 127 3.42 -6.10 -18.96
CA ARG A 127 3.79 -6.91 -20.14
C ARG A 127 3.95 -6.11 -21.42
N CYS A 128 3.43 -4.88 -21.48
CA CYS A 128 3.54 -4.03 -22.67
C CYS A 128 4.90 -3.35 -22.80
N GLN A 129 5.85 -3.65 -21.92
CA GLN A 129 7.21 -3.16 -21.99
C GLN A 129 8.07 -4.06 -22.88
N ASP A 130 8.73 -3.46 -23.86
CA ASP A 130 9.88 -3.99 -24.56
C ASP A 130 11.03 -4.12 -23.56
N GLY A 131 11.36 -5.36 -23.19
CA GLY A 131 12.32 -5.62 -22.11
C GLY A 131 13.71 -5.06 -22.39
N GLU A 132 14.17 -5.06 -23.65
CA GLU A 132 15.48 -4.52 -24.01
C GLU A 132 15.51 -3.00 -23.83
N LYS A 133 14.51 -2.29 -24.36
CA LYS A 133 14.40 -0.83 -24.19
C LYS A 133 14.21 -0.44 -22.73
N PHE A 134 13.46 -1.24 -21.99
CA PHE A 134 13.25 -1.03 -20.56
C PHE A 134 14.56 -1.12 -19.78
N VAL A 135 15.31 -2.22 -19.94
CA VAL A 135 16.60 -2.41 -19.27
C VAL A 135 17.57 -1.29 -19.64
N GLN A 136 17.70 -0.94 -20.91
CA GLN A 136 18.61 0.14 -21.34
C GLN A 136 18.25 1.50 -20.73
N CYS A 137 16.96 1.82 -20.60
CA CYS A 137 16.53 3.05 -19.95
C CYS A 137 16.74 2.97 -18.43
N HIS A 138 16.35 1.85 -17.82
CA HIS A 138 16.42 1.64 -16.38
C HIS A 138 17.86 1.69 -15.87
N ASP A 139 18.81 1.06 -16.57
CA ASP A 139 20.24 1.09 -16.21
C ASP A 139 20.80 2.52 -16.22
N LYS A 140 20.37 3.36 -17.17
CA LYS A 140 20.75 4.78 -17.20
C LYS A 140 20.16 5.55 -16.03
N GLN A 141 18.90 5.29 -15.67
CA GLN A 141 18.25 5.96 -14.54
C GLN A 141 18.84 5.55 -13.18
N MET A 142 19.36 4.32 -13.11
CA MET A 142 19.97 3.76 -11.91
C MET A 142 21.49 3.91 -11.88
N GLU A 143 22.08 4.63 -12.84
CA GLU A 143 23.52 4.85 -12.88
C GLU A 143 24.00 5.54 -11.60
N GLY A 144 25.01 4.93 -10.96
CA GLY A 144 25.56 5.44 -9.71
C GLY A 144 24.70 5.19 -8.48
N ILE A 145 23.56 4.49 -8.55
CA ILE A 145 22.82 4.03 -7.37
C ILE A 145 23.45 2.73 -6.87
N THR A 146 23.91 2.72 -5.62
CA THR A 146 24.57 1.58 -4.98
C THR A 146 24.02 1.36 -3.57
N PRO A 147 24.09 0.14 -3.01
CA PRO A 147 23.71 -0.10 -1.62
C PRO A 147 24.47 0.81 -0.63
N GLU A 148 25.71 1.19 -0.95
CA GLU A 148 26.56 2.03 -0.11
C GLU A 148 26.11 3.49 -0.06
N ASN A 149 25.51 4.00 -1.14
CA ASN A 149 25.07 5.40 -1.22
C ASN A 149 23.55 5.58 -1.12
N THR A 150 22.78 4.48 -1.17
CA THR A 150 21.32 4.50 -1.13
C THR A 150 20.83 3.40 -0.19
N LYS A 151 20.43 3.79 1.03
CA LYS A 151 19.93 2.86 2.06
C LYS A 151 18.72 2.03 1.60
N ASP A 152 17.87 2.61 0.75
CA ASP A 152 16.73 1.93 0.14
C ASP A 152 16.52 2.45 -1.30
N PRO A 153 16.83 1.65 -2.34
CA PRO A 153 16.69 2.07 -3.73
C PRO A 153 15.23 2.04 -4.23
N THR A 154 14.26 1.56 -3.44
CA THR A 154 12.87 1.34 -3.86
C THR A 154 12.25 2.58 -4.49
N CYS A 155 12.44 3.75 -3.88
CA CYS A 155 11.90 5.00 -4.40
C CYS A 155 12.47 5.35 -5.78
N LYS A 156 13.77 5.11 -5.97
CA LYS A 156 14.46 5.39 -7.25
C LYS A 156 14.08 4.39 -8.32
N LEU A 157 13.99 3.11 -7.95
CA LEU A 157 13.52 2.05 -8.85
C LEU A 157 12.11 2.34 -9.36
N SER A 158 11.18 2.69 -8.47
CA SER A 158 9.81 3.01 -8.87
C SER A 158 9.73 4.27 -9.76
N GLN A 159 10.52 5.31 -9.46
CA GLN A 159 10.64 6.49 -10.33
C GLN A 159 11.20 6.13 -11.71
N ALA A 160 12.27 5.32 -11.76
CA ALA A 160 12.85 4.85 -13.01
C ALA A 160 11.85 4.04 -13.84
N ASN A 161 11.05 3.16 -13.21
CA ASN A 161 10.00 2.41 -13.87
C ASN A 161 8.98 3.34 -14.56
N ILE A 162 8.54 4.39 -13.86
CA ILE A 162 7.59 5.38 -14.39
C ILE A 162 8.18 6.15 -15.57
N GLU A 163 9.42 6.62 -15.42
CA GLU A 163 10.10 7.44 -16.43
C GLU A 163 10.43 6.63 -17.69
N CYS A 164 10.84 5.38 -17.53
CA CYS A 164 11.23 4.51 -18.63
C CYS A 164 10.06 3.87 -19.36
N TYR A 165 8.83 3.94 -18.81
CA TYR A 165 7.69 3.24 -19.38
C TYR A 165 7.37 3.65 -20.82
N GLU A 166 7.39 4.95 -21.13
CA GLU A 166 7.05 5.43 -22.48
C GLU A 166 8.10 4.99 -23.50
N THR A 167 9.38 5.04 -23.14
CA THR A 167 10.49 4.57 -23.99
C THR A 167 10.42 3.07 -24.23
N ALA A 168 10.03 2.32 -23.20
CA ALA A 168 9.89 0.87 -23.27
C ALA A 168 8.56 0.41 -23.89
N PHE A 169 7.60 1.29 -24.17
CA PHE A 169 6.28 0.84 -24.58
C PHE A 169 6.31 0.15 -25.96
N SER A 170 5.75 -1.06 -26.01
CA SER A 170 5.58 -1.83 -27.24
C SER A 170 4.28 -1.43 -27.96
N SER A 171 4.39 -1.07 -29.24
CA SER A 171 3.24 -0.73 -30.08
C SER A 171 2.25 -1.88 -30.28
N ASN A 172 2.67 -3.12 -30.01
CA ASN A 172 1.83 -4.32 -30.14
C ASN A 172 1.00 -4.61 -28.88
N CYS A 173 1.03 -3.72 -27.90
CA CYS A 173 0.23 -3.81 -26.68
C CYS A 173 -1.28 -3.72 -26.99
N GLY A 174 -2.09 -4.55 -26.31
CA GLY A 174 -3.56 -4.46 -26.39
C GLY A 174 -4.15 -3.21 -25.74
N LEU A 175 -3.37 -2.48 -24.93
CA LEU A 175 -3.73 -1.20 -24.35
C LEU A 175 -3.07 -0.05 -25.12
N SER A 176 -3.72 1.12 -25.16
CA SER A 176 -3.05 2.34 -25.59
C SER A 176 -1.93 2.72 -24.61
N LEU A 177 -0.87 3.41 -25.09
CA LEU A 177 0.19 3.93 -24.23
C LEU A 177 -0.36 4.68 -23.01
N LYS A 178 -1.38 5.53 -23.22
CA LYS A 178 -2.02 6.32 -22.17
C LYS A 178 -2.67 5.42 -21.12
N SER A 179 -3.46 4.43 -21.55
CA SER A 179 -4.15 3.49 -20.64
C SER A 179 -3.14 2.62 -19.88
N ALA A 180 -2.14 2.10 -20.59
CA ALA A 180 -1.12 1.23 -20.02
C ALA A 180 -0.27 1.98 -18.99
N LYS A 181 0.19 3.20 -19.32
CA LYS A 181 0.93 4.07 -18.38
C LYS A 181 0.08 4.43 -17.16
N ALA A 182 -1.21 4.73 -17.34
CA ALA A 182 -2.10 5.00 -16.22
C ALA A 182 -2.29 3.79 -15.29
N ALA A 183 -2.34 2.58 -15.85
CA ALA A 183 -2.43 1.35 -15.07
C ALA A 183 -1.12 1.06 -14.32
N LEU A 184 0.04 1.20 -14.97
CA LEU A 184 1.35 1.10 -14.32
C LEU A 184 1.48 2.08 -13.15
N LEU A 185 1.11 3.35 -13.38
CA LEU A 185 1.21 4.41 -12.38
C LEU A 185 0.45 4.08 -11.09
N LYS A 186 -0.71 3.39 -11.17
CA LYS A 186 -1.44 2.96 -9.96
C LYS A 186 -0.62 1.98 -9.11
N GLY A 187 0.08 1.04 -9.75
CA GLY A 187 0.95 0.09 -9.06
C GLY A 187 2.17 0.78 -8.46
N GLU A 188 2.84 1.64 -9.24
CA GLU A 188 4.03 2.37 -8.78
C GLU A 188 3.70 3.41 -7.69
N GLU A 189 2.52 4.03 -7.71
CA GLU A 189 2.05 4.88 -6.62
C GLU A 189 1.86 4.08 -5.32
N ALA A 190 1.34 2.86 -5.40
CA ALA A 190 1.26 1.98 -4.24
C ALA A 190 2.65 1.61 -3.69
N VAL A 191 3.64 1.35 -4.57
CA VAL A 191 5.05 1.14 -4.19
C VAL A 191 5.59 2.35 -3.43
N LEU A 192 5.44 3.55 -4.00
CA LEU A 192 5.97 4.79 -3.43
C LEU A 192 5.34 5.12 -2.07
N LEU A 193 4.06 4.78 -1.86
CA LEU A 193 3.39 4.89 -0.57
C LEU A 193 3.91 3.86 0.44
N LEU A 194 4.07 2.59 0.05
CA LEU A 194 4.59 1.52 0.90
C LEU A 194 6.03 1.78 1.35
N ALA A 195 6.87 2.30 0.47
CA ALA A 195 8.25 2.65 0.77
C ALA A 195 8.43 4.01 1.47
N ASP A 196 7.32 4.73 1.73
CA ASP A 196 7.32 6.08 2.30
C ASP A 196 8.21 7.08 1.54
N CYS A 197 8.18 6.99 0.20
CA CYS A 197 8.96 7.84 -0.67
C CYS A 197 8.41 9.25 -0.73
N ASN A 198 9.19 10.28 -0.36
CA ASN A 198 8.82 11.68 -0.54
C ASN A 198 8.83 12.09 -2.02
N GLY A 199 7.82 11.67 -2.78
CA GLY A 199 7.65 12.01 -4.19
C GLY A 199 6.23 12.43 -4.50
N THR A 200 6.09 13.61 -5.12
CA THR A 200 4.84 14.14 -5.66
C THR A 200 4.57 13.49 -7.02
N ILE A 201 3.89 12.34 -7.05
CA ILE A 201 3.33 11.76 -8.29
C ILE A 201 2.19 12.64 -8.83
N SER A 202 1.68 13.56 -8.00
CA SER A 202 0.54 14.44 -8.28
C SER A 202 0.67 15.29 -9.54
N SER A 203 1.87 15.51 -10.09
CA SER A 203 2.05 16.27 -11.34
C SER A 203 1.49 15.55 -12.57
N PHE A 204 1.50 14.21 -12.61
CA PHE A 204 1.04 13.47 -13.79
C PHE A 204 -0.47 13.25 -13.81
N LEU A 205 -1.09 12.98 -12.66
CA LEU A 205 -2.55 12.76 -12.55
C LEU A 205 -3.38 14.06 -12.55
N ALA A 206 -2.81 15.18 -12.09
CA ALA A 206 -3.49 16.47 -12.07
C ALA A 206 -3.83 17.00 -13.47
N SER A 207 -3.07 16.62 -14.50
CA SER A 207 -3.32 17.03 -15.88
C SER A 207 -4.66 16.53 -16.43
N GLY A 208 -5.10 15.33 -16.02
CA GLY A 208 -6.35 14.73 -16.47
C GLY A 208 -7.58 15.28 -15.75
N GLN A 209 -7.50 15.49 -14.44
CA GLN A 209 -8.64 15.98 -13.64
C GLN A 209 -8.90 17.47 -13.84
N LEU A 210 -7.87 18.29 -14.08
CA LEU A 210 -8.02 19.70 -14.43
C LEU A 210 -8.72 19.88 -15.78
N LEU A 211 -8.45 19.02 -16.77
CA LEU A 211 -9.13 19.06 -18.07
C LEU A 211 -10.62 18.70 -17.94
N ILE A 212 -10.98 17.71 -17.13
CA ILE A 212 -12.38 17.33 -16.90
C ILE A 212 -13.13 18.45 -16.16
N ALA A 213 -12.51 19.06 -15.15
CA ALA A 213 -13.10 20.20 -14.44
C ALA A 213 -13.26 21.43 -15.36
N ALA A 214 -12.27 21.72 -16.21
CA ALA A 214 -12.35 22.82 -17.17
C ALA A 214 -13.45 22.60 -18.22
N VAL A 215 -13.57 21.38 -18.76
CA VAL A 215 -14.63 21.03 -19.73
C VAL A 215 -16.01 21.11 -19.08
N ALA A 216 -16.17 20.63 -17.84
CA ALA A 216 -17.43 20.74 -17.11
C ALA A 216 -17.84 22.20 -16.87
N VAL A 217 -16.89 23.09 -16.53
CA VAL A 217 -17.17 24.52 -16.35
C VAL A 217 -17.54 25.21 -17.67
N VAL A 218 -16.90 24.86 -18.78
CA VAL A 218 -17.24 25.40 -20.10
C VAL A 218 -18.64 24.95 -20.55
N LEU A 219 -18.96 23.66 -20.37
CA LEU A 219 -20.29 23.11 -20.71
C LEU A 219 -21.40 23.72 -19.86
N LEU A 220 -21.17 23.88 -18.55
CA LEU A 220 -22.12 24.55 -17.66
C LEU A 220 -22.34 26.01 -18.07
N ARG A 221 -21.28 26.75 -18.42
CA ARG A 221 -21.40 28.15 -18.88
C ARG A 221 -22.12 28.29 -20.22
N TRP A 222 -21.90 27.37 -21.16
CA TRP A 222 -22.61 27.38 -22.44
C TRP A 222 -24.10 27.08 -22.27
N SER A 223 -24.45 26.10 -21.44
CA SER A 223 -25.86 25.77 -21.18
C SER A 223 -26.64 26.93 -20.53
N SER A 224 -25.98 27.79 -19.75
CA SER A 224 -26.59 28.98 -19.15
C SER A 224 -26.75 30.17 -20.11
N LEU A 225 -26.05 30.21 -21.25
CA LEU A 225 -26.18 31.30 -22.24
C LEU A 225 -27.29 31.06 -23.27
N SER A 226 -27.79 29.82 -23.42
CA SER A 226 -28.85 29.48 -24.38
C SER A 226 -30.28 29.67 -23.85
N CYS A 227 -30.45 30.28 -22.68
CA CYS A 227 -31.76 30.53 -22.06
C CYS A 227 -32.14 32.03 -21.95
N PHE A 228 -31.48 32.91 -22.71
CA PHE A 228 -31.87 34.31 -22.87
C PHE A 228 -32.11 34.66 -24.33
#